data_AF-A0A4R9PYZ6-F1
#
_entry.id   AF-A0A4R9PYZ6-F1
#
_cell.length_a   1.000
_cell.length_b   1.000
_cell.length_c   1.000
_cell.angle_alpha   90.00
_cell.angle_beta   90.00
_cell.angle_gamma   90.00
#
_symmetry.space_group_name_H-M   'P 1'
#
loop_
_entity.id
_entity.type
_entity.pdbx_description
1 polymer ?
#
loop_
_entity_poly.entity_id
_entity_poly.type
_entity_poly.pdbx_seq_one_letter_code
_entity_poly.pdbx_strand_id
1 'polypeptide(L)' 'MATEAPPFWWEEPDWKVLALSPLSTVYALAAGRGMRRARREKIDAPVLCVGNFTVGGTGKTPVAIALAQQARRMQLKPGF' A
#
# COMPACT_ATOMS: atom_id res chain seq x y z
N MET A 1 19.38 -1.05 9.33
CA MET A 1 18.39 -1.80 8.55
C MET A 1 17.51 -0.76 7.87
N ALA A 2 17.42 -0.76 6.53
CA ALA A 2 16.85 0.35 5.77
C ALA A 2 15.33 0.46 6.00
N THR A 3 14.90 1.32 6.93
CA THR A 3 13.50 1.60 7.27
C THR A 3 12.87 2.68 6.37
N GLU A 4 13.67 3.34 5.53
CA GLU A 4 13.28 4.50 4.75
C GLU A 4 13.46 4.24 3.25
N ALA A 5 12.56 4.82 2.46
CA ALA A 5 12.68 4.82 1.01
C ALA A 5 13.95 5.61 0.61
N PRO A 6 14.62 5.24 -0.49
CA PRO A 6 15.76 6.00 -0.98
C PRO A 6 15.39 7.49 -1.21
N PRO A 7 16.24 8.46 -0.78
CA PRO A 7 15.92 9.88 -0.88
C PRO A 7 15.52 10.36 -2.28
N PHE A 8 16.18 9.82 -3.32
CA PHE A 8 15.92 10.16 -4.71
C PHE A 8 14.48 9.85 -5.18
N TRP A 9 13.68 9.09 -4.42
CA TRP A 9 12.26 8.87 -4.71
C TRP A 9 11.40 10.12 -4.54
N TRP A 10 11.87 11.08 -3.74
CA TRP A 10 11.15 12.31 -3.39
C TRP A 10 11.75 13.56 -4.03
N GLU A 11 12.82 13.39 -4.80
CA GLU A 11 13.51 14.45 -5.52
C GLU A 11 13.00 14.55 -6.97
N GLU A 12 13.40 15.60 -7.69
CA GLU A 12 13.07 15.73 -9.10
C GLU A 12 13.69 14.57 -9.93
N PRO A 13 13.03 14.09 -10.99
CA PRO A 13 13.51 12.95 -11.77
C PRO A 13 14.90 13.21 -12.38
N ASP A 14 15.87 12.39 -12.01
CA ASP A 14 17.23 12.42 -12.55
C ASP A 14 17.53 11.18 -13.43
N TRP A 15 18.78 11.04 -13.85
CA TRP A 15 19.23 9.89 -14.65
C TRP A 15 19.04 8.55 -13.95
N LYS A 16 19.01 8.49 -12.60
CA LYS A 16 18.78 7.25 -11.84
C LYS A 16 17.36 6.76 -12.07
N VAL A 17 16.39 7.66 -12.14
CA VAL A 17 14.98 7.33 -12.47
C VAL A 17 14.89 6.77 -13.88
N LEU A 18 15.57 7.40 -14.85
CA LEU A 18 15.58 6.92 -16.23
C LEU A 18 16.22 5.53 -16.36
N ALA A 19 17.35 5.31 -15.67
CA ALA A 19 18.03 4.02 -15.64
C ALA A 19 17.16 2.89 -15.03
N LEU A 20 16.34 3.21 -14.03
CA LEU A 20 15.43 2.25 -13.38
C LEU A 20 14.06 2.12 -14.09
N SER A 21 13.73 3.02 -15.01
CA SER A 21 12.42 3.04 -15.68
C SER A 21 12.04 1.75 -16.45
N PRO A 22 12.98 1.03 -17.12
CA PRO A 22 12.62 -0.21 -17.81
C PRO A 22 12.20 -1.30 -16.80
N LEU A 23 12.93 -1.40 -15.68
CA LEU A 23 12.62 -2.34 -14.60
C LEU A 23 11.29 -1.99 -13.93
N SER A 24 11.05 -0.71 -13.67
CA SER A 24 9.78 -0.22 -13.13
C SER A 24 8.60 -0.57 -14.04
N THR A 25 8.78 -0.45 -15.36
CA THR A 25 7.73 -0.78 -16.34
C THR A 25 7.39 -2.27 -16.32
N VAL A 26 8.41 -3.15 -16.31
CA VAL A 26 8.20 -4.60 -16.21
C VAL A 26 7.46 -4.95 -14.91
N TYR A 27 7.89 -4.38 -13.79
CA TYR A 27 7.21 -4.56 -12.50
C TYR A 27 5.75 -4.08 -12.55
N ALA A 28 5.49 -2.89 -13.08
CA ALA A 28 4.15 -2.31 -13.19
C ALA A 28 3.21 -3.17 -14.06
N LEU A 29 3.72 -3.74 -15.15
CA LEU A 29 2.95 -4.65 -16.01
C LEU A 29 2.60 -5.95 -15.27
N ALA A 30 3.56 -6.56 -14.57
CA ALA A 30 3.34 -7.78 -13.81
C ALA A 30 2.36 -7.56 -12.65
N ALA A 31 2.61 -6.57 -11.80
CA ALA A 31 1.76 -6.20 -10.68
C ALA A 31 0.35 -5.80 -11.16
N GLY A 32 0.27 -4.96 -12.19
CA GLY A 32 -1.01 -4.53 -12.78
C GLY A 32 -1.79 -5.69 -13.40
N ARG A 33 -1.12 -6.69 -13.96
CA ARG A 33 -1.78 -7.90 -14.45
C ARG A 33 -2.33 -8.75 -13.29
N GLY A 34 -1.57 -8.88 -12.21
CA GLY A 34 -2.03 -9.55 -10.99
C GLY A 34 -3.27 -8.88 -10.40
N MET A 35 -3.22 -7.56 -10.18
CA MET A 35 -4.35 -6.80 -9.61
C MET A 35 -5.62 -6.88 -10.45
N ARG A 36 -5.51 -6.86 -11.78
CA ARG A 36 -6.66 -6.96 -12.70
C ARG A 36 -7.27 -8.36 -12.76
N ARG A 37 -6.48 -9.40 -12.50
CA ARG A 37 -6.90 -10.81 -12.61
C ARG A 37 -7.19 -11.46 -11.27
N ALA A 38 -6.83 -10.82 -10.17
CA ALA A 38 -7.06 -11.34 -8.83
C ALA A 38 -8.55 -11.64 -8.63
N ARG A 39 -8.85 -12.89 -8.26
CA ARG A 39 -10.20 -13.30 -7.89
C ARG A 39 -10.56 -12.58 -6.59
N ARG A 40 -11.70 -11.88 -6.61
CA ARG A 40 -12.25 -11.24 -5.41
C ARG A 40 -13.04 -12.29 -4.64
N GLU A 41 -12.61 -12.58 -3.43
CA GLU A 41 -13.37 -13.41 -2.51
C GLU A 41 -14.47 -12.57 -1.86
N LYS A 42 -15.67 -13.13 -1.72
CA LYS A 42 -16.75 -12.47 -1.00
C LYS A 42 -16.59 -12.77 0.49
N ILE A 43 -16.65 -11.72 1.30
CA ILE A 43 -16.60 -11.82 2.75
C ILE A 43 -17.95 -11.32 3.27
N ASP A 44 -18.53 -12.05 4.22
CA ASP A 44 -19.86 -11.75 4.79
C ASP A 44 -19.86 -10.54 5.73
N ALA A 45 -18.69 -9.96 5.99
CA ALA A 45 -18.50 -8.77 6.80
C ALA A 45 -18.02 -7.58 5.95
N PRO A 46 -18.32 -6.33 6.34
CA PRO A 46 -17.71 -5.15 5.72
C PRO A 46 -16.19 -5.16 5.88
N VAL A 47 -15.46 -5.00 4.77
CA VAL A 47 -13.98 -5.02 4.74
C VAL A 47 -13.44 -3.64 4.40
N LEU A 48 -12.52 -3.14 5.23
CA LEU A 48 -11.75 -1.92 4.98
C LEU A 48 -10.27 -2.28 4.76
N CYS A 49 -9.73 -2.00 3.58
CA CYS A 49 -8.32 -2.22 3.28
C CYS A 49 -7.50 -0.94 3.55
N VAL A 50 -6.54 -1.00 4.47
CA VAL A 50 -5.60 0.10 4.75
C VAL A 50 -4.26 -0.20 4.08
N GLY A 51 -3.89 0.60 3.09
CA GLY A 51 -2.67 0.43 2.30
C GLY A 51 -1.96 1.74 2.01
N ASN A 52 -0.83 1.65 1.31
CA ASN A 52 -0.07 2.78 0.78
C ASN A 52 0.53 2.39 -0.57
N PHE A 53 0.84 3.37 -1.40
CA PHE A 53 1.50 3.21 -2.69
C PHE A 53 3.00 2.98 -2.58
N THR A 54 3.66 3.54 -1.57
CA THR A 54 5.12 3.47 -1.42
C THR A 54 5.58 2.49 -0.34
N VAL A 55 6.79 1.97 -0.51
CA VAL A 55 7.49 1.24 0.56
C VAL A 55 8.04 2.24 1.57
N GLY A 56 8.15 1.82 2.83
CA GLY A 56 8.53 2.67 3.95
C GLY A 56 7.43 2.85 5.00
N GLY A 57 7.80 3.51 6.09
CA GLY A 57 6.94 3.76 7.26
C GLY A 57 5.90 4.86 7.02
N THR A 58 4.85 4.57 6.26
CA THR A 58 3.83 5.57 5.87
C THR A 58 2.56 5.56 6.73
N GLY A 59 2.66 5.10 7.98
CA GLY A 59 1.55 5.19 8.94
C GLY A 59 0.36 4.24 8.74
N LYS A 60 0.44 3.24 7.83
CA LYS A 60 -0.63 2.23 7.62
C LYS A 60 -1.12 1.60 8.93
N THR A 61 -0.19 1.22 9.82
CA THR A 61 -0.51 0.59 11.10
C THR A 61 -1.21 1.54 12.08
N PRO A 62 -0.68 2.76 12.35
CA PRO A 62 -1.42 3.77 13.11
C PRO A 62 -2.84 4.04 12.56
N VAL A 63 -3.00 4.12 11.24
CA VAL A 63 -4.32 4.35 10.61
C VAL A 63 -5.26 3.18 10.86
N ALA A 64 -4.81 1.94 10.70
CA ALA A 64 -5.63 0.75 10.97
C ALA A 64 -6.06 0.70 12.45
N ILE A 65 -5.16 1.05 13.38
CA ILE A 65 -5.47 1.15 14.82
C ILE A 65 -6.54 2.23 15.06
N ALA A 66 -6.38 3.43 14.48
CA ALA A 66 -7.34 4.52 14.65
C ALA A 66 -8.73 4.15 14.12
N LEU A 67 -8.80 3.48 12.96
CA LEU A 67 -10.06 2.98 12.40
C LEU A 67 -10.73 1.94 13.30
N ALA A 68 -9.97 0.98 13.84
CA ALA A 68 -10.52 0.00 14.77
C ALA A 68 -11.00 0.63 16.08
N GLN A 69 -10.29 1.63 16.61
CA GLN A 69 -10.74 2.40 17.78
C GLN A 69 -12.04 3.13 17.49
N GLN A 70 -12.17 3.74 16.31
CA GLN A 70 -13.39 4.42 15.91
C GLN A 70 -14.57 3.44 15.74
N ALA A 71 -14.34 2.27 15.12
CA ALA A 71 -15.34 1.23 15.00
C ALA A 71 -15.85 0.76 16.39
N ARG A 72 -14.95 0.62 17.37
CA ARG A 72 -15.33 0.30 18.76
C ARG A 72 -16.19 1.39 19.40
N ARG A 73 -15.90 2.67 19.15
CA ARG A 73 -16.74 3.79 19.63
C ARG A 73 -18.14 3.78 19.02
N MET A 74 -18.25 3.30 17.79
CA MET A 74 -19.52 3.05 17.10
C MET A 74 -20.19 1.74 17.54
N GLN A 75 -19.70 1.09 18.60
CA GLN A 75 -20.20 -0.18 19.13
C GLN A 75 -20.12 -1.36 18.13
N LEU A 76 -19.24 -1.26 17.14
CA LEU A 76 -18.93 -2.35 16.21
C LEU A 76 -17.82 -3.25 16.77
N LYS A 77 -17.71 -4.47 16.24
CA LYS A 77 -16.67 -5.46 16.60
C LYS A 77 -15.65 -5.58 15.45
N PRO A 78 -14.57 -4.77 15.43
CA PRO A 78 -13.56 -4.87 14.38
C PRO A 78 -12.73 -6.15 14.53
N GLY A 79 -12.37 -6.76 13.40
CA GLY A 79 -11.35 -7.81 13.28
C GLY A 79 -10.13 -7.28 12.52
N PHE A 80 -8.97 -7.90 12.75
CA PHE A 80 -7.72 -7.64 12.03
C PHE A 80 -7.27 -8.88 11.29
#